data_AF-A0A965HBG4-F1
#
_entry.id   AF-A0A965HBG4-F1
#
_cell.length_a   1.000
_cell.length_b   1.000
_cell.length_c   1.000
_cell.angle_alpha   90.00
_cell.angle_beta   90.00
_cell.angle_gamma   90.00
#
_symmetry.space_group_name_H-M   'P 1'
#
loop_
_entity.id
_entity.type
_entity.pdbx_description
1 polymer ?
#
loop_
_entity_poly.entity_id
_entity_poly.type
_entity_poly.pdbx_seq_one_letter_code
_entity_poly.pdbx_strand_id
1 'polypeptide(L)'
;MRAVLVAAAGLLSSALWAEPSWVILDARKAEGVPELIRVEKEQKGSGLKGMILLQEADGKSQEVEESRILARIPGLPGGEAKIDREEAVRAINLLLEAKSKVPVLEKALQEQVEQWKALLDKIPNAEDPEALAKAEEVFTRAVSQAMPQPYDLKATYTLEQLETQSAALEKLKKEFPARTGEIQQLMDPWETEAKYLREGKKKFEGRWLSSEEWEREHDSGGLIGRGMRTLFWHQLSVSWGA
;
A
#
# COMPACT_ATOMS: atom_id res chain seq x y z
N MET A 1 25.20 19.39 -53.29
CA MET A 1 23.73 19.56 -53.19
C MET A 1 23.25 18.66 -52.06
N ARG A 2 22.91 19.25 -50.92
CA ARG A 2 21.55 19.52 -50.41
C ARG A 2 21.01 18.37 -49.54
N ALA A 3 20.91 18.70 -48.26
CA ALA A 3 20.29 18.03 -47.12
C ALA A 3 18.82 17.61 -47.34
N VAL A 4 18.37 16.62 -46.56
CA VAL A 4 17.13 16.56 -45.74
C VAL A 4 17.38 15.44 -44.70
N LEU A 5 17.66 15.73 -43.40
CA LEU A 5 16.70 15.90 -42.27
C LEU A 5 15.87 14.61 -41.99
N VAL A 6 15.51 14.18 -40.78
CA VAL A 6 15.84 14.45 -39.37
C VAL A 6 15.01 13.41 -38.57
N ALA A 7 15.47 13.09 -37.36
CA ALA A 7 14.71 12.55 -36.22
C ALA A 7 13.84 11.29 -36.41
N ALA A 8 14.33 10.19 -35.82
CA ALA A 8 13.48 9.25 -35.09
C ALA A 8 13.75 9.45 -33.58
N ALA A 9 13.51 10.67 -33.10
CA ALA A 9 13.31 10.96 -31.68
C ALA A 9 11.81 11.21 -31.51
N GLY A 10 11.07 10.16 -31.18
CA GLY A 10 9.63 10.26 -31.07
C GLY A 10 9.05 8.94 -30.64
N LEU A 11 9.03 8.72 -29.33
CA LEU A 11 8.03 7.95 -28.58
C LEU A 11 8.42 7.93 -27.08
N LEU A 12 8.45 9.10 -26.45
CA LEU A 12 8.29 9.26 -24.99
C LEU A 12 7.23 10.33 -24.72
N SER A 13 6.11 10.23 -25.42
CA SER A 13 4.95 11.06 -25.18
C SER A 13 3.77 10.15 -24.90
N SER A 14 3.49 9.96 -23.60
CA SER A 14 2.19 9.63 -22.95
C SER A 14 2.32 8.63 -21.80
N ALA A 15 3.02 9.02 -20.74
CA ALA A 15 2.76 8.55 -19.37
C ALA A 15 3.52 9.47 -18.41
N LEU A 16 3.13 10.75 -18.31
CA LEU A 16 3.78 11.66 -17.37
C LEU A 16 3.16 11.45 -15.98
N TRP A 17 3.65 10.39 -15.32
CA TRP A 17 3.64 10.09 -13.89
C TRP A 17 2.28 10.18 -13.18
N ALA A 18 1.68 9.02 -12.92
CA ALA A 18 0.50 8.88 -12.06
C ALA A 18 0.83 8.97 -10.55
N GLU A 19 2.10 9.16 -10.20
CA GLU A 19 2.59 9.22 -8.83
C GLU A 19 3.09 10.61 -8.45
N PRO A 20 2.96 11.00 -7.17
CA PRO A 20 3.42 12.30 -6.70
C PRO A 20 4.91 12.50 -7.01
N SER A 21 5.25 13.68 -7.52
CA SER A 21 6.61 14.07 -7.90
C SER A 21 6.98 15.45 -7.38
N TRP A 22 8.28 15.67 -7.21
CA TRP A 22 8.82 16.99 -6.97
C TRP A 22 9.21 17.62 -8.29
N VAL A 23 8.73 18.83 -8.55
CA VAL A 23 9.08 19.60 -9.75
C VAL A 23 9.88 20.82 -9.33
N ILE A 24 11.01 21.05 -10.00
CA ILE A 24 11.78 22.28 -9.86
C ILE A 24 11.38 23.22 -10.97
N LEU A 25 10.81 24.36 -10.60
CA LEU A 25 10.45 25.42 -11.52
C LEU A 25 11.53 26.48 -11.54
N ASP A 26 11.88 26.94 -12.74
CA ASP A 26 12.68 28.13 -12.93
C ASP A 26 11.92 29.37 -12.42
N ALA A 27 12.69 30.38 -12.06
CA ALA A 27 12.18 31.63 -11.53
C ALA A 27 11.10 32.24 -12.44
N ARG A 28 10.00 32.74 -11.84
CA ARG A 28 8.91 33.42 -12.59
C ARG A 28 9.39 34.70 -13.30
N LYS A 29 10.53 35.26 -12.91
CA LYS A 29 11.18 36.47 -13.44
C LYS A 29 12.70 36.30 -13.36
N ALA A 30 13.46 37.06 -14.16
CA ALA A 30 14.93 36.96 -14.25
C ALA A 30 15.71 37.12 -12.91
N GLU A 31 15.06 37.67 -11.87
CA GLU A 31 15.62 37.83 -10.51
C GLU A 31 14.93 36.95 -9.46
N GLY A 32 13.98 36.09 -9.86
CA GLY A 32 13.27 35.21 -8.93
C GLY A 32 14.15 34.02 -8.50
N VAL A 33 13.72 33.35 -7.45
CA VAL A 33 14.37 32.13 -6.96
C VAL A 33 13.64 30.93 -7.55
N PRO A 34 14.34 29.90 -8.07
CA PRO A 34 13.74 28.63 -8.43
C PRO A 34 12.94 28.02 -7.28
N GLU A 35 11.81 27.40 -7.60
CA GLU A 35 10.85 26.86 -6.63
C GLU A 35 10.84 25.33 -6.68
N LEU A 36 10.83 24.68 -5.51
CA LEU A 36 10.60 23.24 -5.38
C LEU A 36 9.15 23.02 -4.95
N ILE A 37 8.36 22.39 -5.82
CA ILE A 37 6.93 22.14 -5.58
C ILE A 37 6.63 20.65 -5.59
N ARG A 38 5.70 20.23 -4.72
CA ARG A 38 5.19 18.86 -4.69
C ARG A 38 3.94 18.78 -5.54
N VAL A 39 4.02 18.03 -6.63
CA VAL A 39 2.98 17.86 -7.64
C VAL A 39 2.35 16.48 -7.47
N GLU A 40 1.03 16.42 -7.36
CA GLU A 40 0.26 15.18 -7.32
C GLU A 40 -0.21 14.74 -8.70
N LYS A 41 -0.51 15.70 -9.58
CA LYS A 41 -0.94 15.42 -10.96
C LYS A 41 -0.34 16.44 -11.93
N GLU A 42 0.20 15.95 -13.03
CA GLU A 42 0.68 16.74 -14.16
C GLU A 42 -0.23 16.47 -15.37
N GLN A 43 -0.79 17.52 -15.98
CA GLN A 43 -1.64 17.40 -17.16
C GLN A 43 -1.23 18.41 -18.23
N LYS A 44 -1.52 18.12 -19.51
CA LYS A 44 -1.33 19.12 -20.56
C LYS A 44 -2.30 20.29 -20.33
N GLY A 45 -1.76 21.50 -20.34
CA GLY A 45 -2.54 22.73 -20.20
C GLY A 45 -3.51 22.92 -21.36
N SER A 46 -4.61 23.63 -21.10
CA SER A 46 -5.67 23.89 -22.07
C SER A 46 -5.39 25.09 -22.98
N GLY A 47 -4.43 25.95 -22.63
CA GLY A 47 -4.28 27.27 -23.27
C GLY A 47 -3.44 27.28 -24.55
N LEU A 48 -2.27 26.65 -24.57
CA LEU A 48 -1.28 26.74 -25.66
C LEU A 48 -0.37 25.49 -25.70
N LYS A 49 0.18 25.16 -26.88
CA LYS A 49 1.11 24.03 -27.06
C LYS A 49 2.39 24.27 -26.25
N GLY A 50 2.68 23.40 -25.29
CA GLY A 50 3.84 23.51 -24.38
C GLY A 50 3.51 24.03 -22.98
N MET A 51 2.22 24.24 -22.65
CA MET A 51 1.78 24.51 -21.28
C MET A 51 1.46 23.21 -20.53
N ILE A 52 1.80 23.19 -19.24
CA ILE A 52 1.61 22.08 -18.32
C ILE A 52 0.88 22.60 -17.10
N LEU A 53 -0.23 21.95 -16.76
CA LEU A 53 -0.98 22.17 -15.54
C LEU A 53 -0.41 21.27 -14.44
N LEU A 54 0.11 21.89 -13.39
CA LEU A 54 0.62 21.22 -12.20
C LEU A 54 -0.41 21.36 -11.09
N GLN A 55 -0.93 20.24 -10.59
CA GLN A 55 -1.75 20.18 -9.40
C GLN A 55 -0.87 19.86 -8.19
N GLU A 56 -0.76 20.80 -7.27
CA GLU A 56 0.05 20.70 -6.06
C GLU A 56 -0.68 19.91 -4.96
N ALA A 57 0.08 19.39 -4.00
CA ALA A 57 -0.45 18.63 -2.87
C ALA A 57 -1.37 19.44 -1.93
N ASP A 58 -1.33 20.77 -1.98
CA ASP A 58 -2.24 21.64 -1.22
C ASP A 58 -3.56 21.93 -1.97
N GLY A 59 -3.78 21.29 -3.12
CA GLY A 59 -4.95 21.47 -3.97
C GLY A 59 -4.87 22.68 -4.90
N LYS A 60 -3.80 23.49 -4.85
CA LYS A 60 -3.58 24.55 -5.83
C LYS A 60 -3.22 23.96 -7.18
N SER A 61 -3.58 24.68 -8.24
CA SER A 61 -3.17 24.34 -9.59
C SER A 61 -2.51 25.55 -10.24
N GLN A 62 -1.37 25.33 -10.87
CA GLN A 62 -0.68 26.36 -11.65
C GLN A 62 -0.37 25.85 -13.06
N GLU A 63 -0.66 26.67 -14.06
CA GLU A 63 -0.27 26.42 -15.44
C GLU A 63 1.09 27.07 -15.68
N VAL A 64 2.06 26.28 -16.13
CA VAL A 64 3.44 26.70 -16.37
C VAL A 64 3.89 26.25 -17.75
N GLU A 65 4.81 26.99 -18.36
CA GLU A 65 5.48 26.54 -19.58
C GLU A 65 6.39 25.34 -19.27
N GLU A 66 6.39 24.34 -20.16
CA GLU A 66 7.26 23.17 -20.05
C GLU A 66 8.75 23.55 -20.00
N SER A 67 9.12 24.64 -20.68
CA SER A 67 10.47 25.23 -20.65
C SER A 67 10.92 25.68 -19.27
N ARG A 68 9.98 25.97 -18.35
CA ARG A 68 10.27 26.39 -16.98
C ARG A 68 10.50 25.23 -16.03
N ILE A 69 10.24 23.98 -16.45
CA ILE A 69 10.50 22.81 -15.61
C ILE A 69 11.95 22.41 -15.76
N LEU A 70 12.76 22.73 -14.75
CA LEU A 70 14.21 22.44 -14.73
C LEU A 70 14.50 20.97 -14.43
N ALA A 71 13.69 20.35 -13.58
CA ALA A 71 13.81 18.93 -13.23
C ALA A 71 12.47 18.36 -12.76
N ARG A 72 12.29 17.08 -13.03
CA ARG A 72 11.23 16.23 -12.46
C ARG A 72 11.90 15.17 -11.62
N ILE A 73 11.51 15.08 -10.36
CA ILE A 73 12.14 14.22 -9.38
C ILE A 73 11.04 13.33 -8.79
N PRO A 74 11.24 12.00 -8.73
CA PRO A 74 10.31 11.11 -8.06
C PRO A 74 10.03 11.58 -6.62
N GLY A 75 8.75 11.70 -6.28
CA GLY A 75 8.36 11.91 -4.89
C GLY A 75 8.61 10.65 -4.10
N LEU A 76 8.70 10.77 -2.77
CA LEU A 76 8.74 9.58 -1.94
C LEU A 76 7.48 8.74 -2.19
N PRO A 77 7.63 7.41 -2.28
CA PRO A 77 6.48 6.51 -2.37
C PRO A 77 5.47 6.75 -1.25
N GLY A 78 4.19 6.72 -1.63
CA GLY A 78 3.10 6.48 -0.69
C GLY A 78 3.10 5.02 -0.22
N GLY A 79 2.51 4.76 0.94
CA GLY A 79 2.69 3.53 1.75
C GLY A 79 2.56 2.16 1.07
N GLU A 80 1.95 2.04 -0.11
CA GLU A 80 1.69 0.78 -0.81
C GLU A 80 2.59 0.50 -2.03
N ALA A 81 3.37 1.49 -2.49
CA ALA A 81 4.22 1.32 -3.67
C ALA A 81 5.47 0.47 -3.34
N LYS A 82 5.61 -0.69 -4.01
CA LYS A 82 6.87 -1.45 -4.02
C LYS A 82 7.92 -0.63 -4.77
N ILE A 83 9.04 -0.35 -4.13
CA ILE A 83 10.21 0.27 -4.76
C ILE A 83 11.37 -0.70 -4.74
N ASP A 84 12.00 -0.80 -5.91
CA ASP A 84 13.24 -1.53 -6.09
C ASP A 84 14.45 -0.65 -5.77
N ARG A 85 15.55 -1.29 -5.35
CA ARG A 85 16.81 -0.61 -4.99
C ARG A 85 17.32 0.31 -6.10
N GLU A 86 17.22 -0.13 -7.36
CA GLU A 86 17.63 0.65 -8.53
C GLU A 86 16.84 1.95 -8.67
N GLU A 87 15.54 1.93 -8.38
CA GLU A 87 14.68 3.09 -8.47
C GLU A 87 15.01 4.11 -7.38
N ALA A 88 15.23 3.65 -6.14
CA ALA A 88 15.71 4.51 -5.06
C ALA A 88 17.08 5.15 -5.40
N VAL A 89 18.01 4.39 -5.98
CA VAL A 89 19.32 4.94 -6.43
C VAL A 89 19.13 5.95 -7.56
N ARG A 90 18.25 5.70 -8.54
CA ARG A 90 17.93 6.67 -9.59
C ARG A 90 17.37 7.97 -9.02
N ALA A 91 16.42 7.89 -8.07
CA ALA A 91 15.84 9.07 -7.44
C ALA A 91 16.89 9.91 -6.70
N ILE A 92 17.80 9.26 -5.96
CA ILE A 92 18.92 9.93 -5.28
C ILE A 92 19.83 10.63 -6.29
N ASN A 93 20.17 9.98 -7.40
CA ASN A 93 21.03 10.58 -8.42
C ASN A 93 20.38 11.82 -9.06
N LEU A 94 19.07 11.77 -9.36
CA LEU A 94 18.32 12.92 -9.87
C LEU A 94 18.31 14.09 -8.88
N LEU A 95 18.14 13.80 -7.58
CA LEU A 95 18.21 14.82 -6.52
C LEU A 95 19.60 15.46 -6.41
N LEU A 96 20.67 14.66 -6.51
CA LEU A 96 22.04 15.17 -6.49
C LEU A 96 22.36 16.00 -7.73
N GLU A 97 21.87 15.59 -8.91
CA GLU A 97 21.99 16.37 -10.14
C GLU A 97 21.24 17.69 -10.03
N ALA A 98 20.01 17.67 -9.53
CA ALA A 98 19.22 18.87 -9.28
C ALA A 98 19.90 19.82 -8.28
N LYS A 99 20.51 19.29 -7.22
CA LYS A 99 21.27 20.05 -6.23
C LYS A 99 22.48 20.76 -6.87
N SER A 100 23.14 20.10 -7.83
CA SER A 100 24.25 20.72 -8.56
C SER A 100 23.81 21.87 -9.48
N LYS A 101 22.60 21.77 -10.04
CA LYS A 101 22.03 22.76 -10.97
C LYS A 101 21.36 23.94 -10.27
N VAL A 102 20.81 23.72 -9.08
CA VAL A 102 20.03 24.73 -8.34
C VAL A 102 20.50 24.81 -6.88
N PRO A 103 21.66 25.46 -6.62
CA PRO A 103 22.28 25.50 -5.28
C PRO A 103 21.42 26.18 -4.21
N VAL A 104 20.53 27.10 -4.60
CA VAL A 104 19.65 27.81 -3.66
C VAL A 104 18.64 26.87 -2.96
N LEU A 105 18.32 25.73 -3.59
CA LEU A 105 17.46 24.68 -3.04
C LEU A 105 18.24 23.57 -2.34
N GLU A 106 19.54 23.75 -2.11
CA GLU A 106 20.43 22.70 -1.57
C GLU A 106 19.87 22.05 -0.30
N LYS A 107 19.41 22.86 0.68
CA LYS A 107 18.91 22.32 1.95
C LYS A 107 17.67 21.44 1.75
N ALA A 108 16.70 21.92 0.98
CA ALA A 108 15.45 21.19 0.72
C ALA A 108 15.70 19.90 -0.08
N LEU A 109 16.60 19.96 -1.08
CA LEU A 109 16.98 18.78 -1.86
C LEU A 109 17.79 17.78 -1.01
N GLN A 110 18.65 18.26 -0.10
CA GLN A 110 19.39 17.40 0.81
C GLN A 110 18.46 16.62 1.75
N GLU A 111 17.41 17.25 2.29
CA GLU A 111 16.42 16.57 3.11
C GLU A 111 15.74 15.42 2.34
N GLN A 112 15.40 15.63 1.07
CA GLN A 112 14.85 14.58 0.21
C GLN A 112 15.87 13.45 -0.06
N VAL A 113 17.15 13.79 -0.25
CA VAL A 113 18.22 12.79 -0.41
C VAL A 113 18.32 11.90 0.83
N GLU A 114 18.31 12.47 2.02
CA GLU A 114 18.39 11.69 3.26
C GLU A 114 17.15 10.81 3.48
N GLN A 115 15.96 11.28 3.08
CA GLN A 115 14.75 10.44 3.13
C GLN A 115 14.83 9.25 2.16
N TRP A 116 15.31 9.46 0.93
CA TRP A 116 15.51 8.38 -0.03
C TRP A 116 16.62 7.40 0.39
N LYS A 117 17.71 7.88 1.01
CA LYS A 117 18.75 7.01 1.58
C LYS A 117 18.21 6.15 2.72
N ALA A 118 17.45 6.75 3.64
CA ALA A 118 16.83 6.00 4.74
C ALA A 118 15.86 4.92 4.23
N LEU A 119 15.24 5.14 3.06
CA LEU A 119 14.44 4.12 2.38
C LEU A 119 15.32 3.05 1.73
N LEU A 120 16.38 3.46 1.02
CA LEU A 120 17.34 2.57 0.37
C LEU A 120 18.02 1.62 1.37
N ASP A 121 18.34 2.11 2.57
CA ASP A 121 18.95 1.33 3.64
C ASP A 121 18.02 0.22 4.17
N LYS A 122 16.70 0.40 4.03
CA LYS A 122 15.70 -0.61 4.37
C LYS A 122 15.46 -1.62 3.25
N ILE A 123 15.91 -1.33 2.03
CA ILE A 123 15.79 -2.26 0.90
C ILE A 123 17.01 -3.18 0.93
N PRO A 124 16.81 -4.49 1.13
CA PRO A 124 17.92 -5.45 1.11
C PRO A 124 18.69 -5.37 -0.20
N ASN A 125 20.02 -5.46 -0.14
CA ASN A 125 20.81 -5.55 -1.36
C ASN A 125 20.68 -6.96 -1.95
N ALA A 126 20.03 -7.08 -3.12
CA ALA A 126 19.80 -8.36 -3.76
C ALA A 126 21.10 -9.07 -4.17
N GLU A 127 22.19 -8.32 -4.33
CA GLU A 127 23.52 -8.84 -4.66
C GLU A 127 24.28 -9.36 -3.42
N ASP A 128 23.75 -9.14 -2.21
CA ASP A 128 24.33 -9.62 -0.95
C ASP A 128 23.39 -10.64 -0.28
N PRO A 129 23.66 -11.96 -0.42
CA PRO A 129 22.83 -13.00 0.15
C PRO A 129 22.79 -13.00 1.69
N GLU A 130 23.83 -12.49 2.36
CA GLU A 130 23.82 -12.38 3.83
C GLU A 130 22.95 -11.23 4.31
N ALA A 131 22.96 -10.09 3.58
CA ALA A 131 22.07 -8.97 3.87
C ALA A 131 20.60 -9.36 3.66
N LEU A 132 20.30 -10.13 2.60
CA LEU A 132 18.97 -10.68 2.35
C LEU A 132 18.52 -11.61 3.49
N ALA A 133 19.37 -12.56 3.90
CA ALA A 133 19.04 -13.49 4.98
C ALA A 133 18.74 -12.76 6.30
N LYS A 134 19.54 -11.76 6.66
CA LYS A 134 19.32 -10.93 7.86
C LYS A 134 18.03 -10.12 7.75
N ALA A 135 17.72 -9.56 6.59
CA ALA A 135 16.47 -8.83 6.39
C ALA A 135 15.25 -9.74 6.49
N GLU A 136 15.34 -10.97 5.95
CA GLU A 136 14.27 -11.97 6.05
C GLU A 136 14.07 -12.42 7.51
N GLU A 137 15.15 -12.61 8.26
CA GLU A 137 15.09 -12.95 9.68
C GLU A 137 14.42 -11.84 10.50
N VAL A 138 14.82 -10.58 10.26
CA VAL A 138 14.23 -9.40 10.93
C VAL A 138 12.74 -9.29 10.59
N PHE A 139 12.36 -9.45 9.32
CA PHE A 139 10.96 -9.43 8.92
C PHE A 139 10.17 -10.57 9.55
N THR A 140 10.67 -11.81 9.47
CA THR A 140 10.02 -13.00 10.03
C THR A 140 9.80 -12.84 11.54
N ARG A 141 10.79 -12.29 12.25
CA ARG A 141 10.68 -11.99 13.68
C ARG A 141 9.63 -10.93 13.96
N ALA A 142 9.61 -9.85 13.17
CA ALA A 142 8.64 -8.77 13.32
C ALA A 142 7.20 -9.26 13.03
N VAL A 143 7.01 -10.08 11.99
CA VAL A 143 5.73 -10.75 11.69
C VAL A 143 5.31 -11.65 12.84
N SER A 144 6.22 -12.47 13.39
CA SER A 144 5.91 -13.36 14.51
C SER A 144 5.52 -12.62 15.79
N GLN A 145 6.07 -11.42 16.00
CA GLN A 145 5.70 -10.55 17.12
C GLN A 145 4.36 -9.85 16.88
N ALA A 146 4.11 -9.40 15.65
CA ALA A 146 2.86 -8.76 15.28
C ALA A 146 1.69 -9.76 15.27
N MET A 147 1.92 -10.99 14.79
CA MET A 147 0.96 -12.09 14.72
C MET A 147 1.46 -13.30 15.53
N PRO A 148 1.25 -13.32 16.86
CA PRO A 148 1.64 -14.46 17.69
C PRO A 148 0.86 -15.73 17.36
N GLN A 149 -0.30 -15.61 16.70
CA GLN A 149 -1.10 -16.71 16.20
C GLN A 149 -1.46 -16.47 14.72
N PRO A 150 -1.29 -17.47 13.85
CA PRO A 150 -1.77 -17.37 12.47
C PRO A 150 -3.29 -17.27 12.45
N TYR A 151 -3.84 -16.66 11.39
CA TYR A 151 -5.28 -16.62 11.18
C TYR A 151 -5.83 -18.03 11.00
N ASP A 152 -6.84 -18.39 11.79
CA ASP A 152 -7.60 -19.63 11.69
C ASP A 152 -9.02 -19.31 11.21
N LEU A 153 -9.34 -19.83 10.02
CA LEU A 153 -10.66 -19.69 9.40
C LEU A 153 -11.78 -20.25 10.28
N LYS A 154 -11.52 -21.23 11.16
CA LYS A 154 -12.55 -21.85 12.01
C LYS A 154 -12.67 -21.21 13.38
N ALA A 155 -11.67 -20.44 13.80
CA ALA A 155 -11.70 -19.74 15.08
C ALA A 155 -12.73 -18.60 15.06
N THR A 156 -13.27 -18.30 16.23
CA THR A 156 -14.13 -17.13 16.45
C THR A 156 -13.31 -16.08 17.18
N TYR A 157 -13.14 -14.93 16.54
CA TYR A 157 -12.41 -13.79 17.09
C TYR A 157 -13.38 -12.73 17.60
N THR A 158 -13.01 -12.02 18.66
CA THR A 158 -13.74 -10.81 19.08
C THR A 158 -13.31 -9.61 18.24
N LEU A 159 -14.17 -8.59 18.17
CA LEU A 159 -13.83 -7.32 17.50
C LEU A 159 -12.54 -6.68 18.05
N GLU A 160 -12.36 -6.71 19.37
CA GLU A 160 -11.15 -6.18 20.02
C GLU A 160 -9.88 -6.94 19.61
N GLN A 161 -9.94 -8.27 19.48
CA GLN A 161 -8.83 -9.09 19.01
C GLN A 161 -8.47 -8.76 17.56
N LEU A 162 -9.48 -8.61 16.69
CA LEU A 162 -9.29 -8.27 15.29
C LEU A 162 -8.69 -6.87 15.11
N GLU A 163 -9.19 -5.88 15.85
CA GLU A 163 -8.67 -4.51 15.79
C GLU A 163 -7.24 -4.41 16.32
N THR A 164 -6.91 -5.12 17.40
CA THR A 164 -5.55 -5.21 17.92
C THR A 164 -4.60 -5.82 16.88
N GLN A 165 -5.05 -6.89 16.22
CA GLN A 165 -4.26 -7.61 15.23
C GLN A 165 -4.02 -6.77 13.96
N SER A 166 -5.06 -6.10 13.46
CA SER A 166 -4.95 -5.17 12.32
C SER A 166 -4.05 -3.98 12.65
N ALA A 167 -4.15 -3.40 13.86
CA ALA A 167 -3.28 -2.30 14.27
C ALA A 167 -1.79 -2.70 14.33
N ALA A 168 -1.50 -3.93 14.78
CA ALA A 168 -0.14 -4.46 14.79
C ALA A 168 0.43 -4.64 13.37
N LEU A 169 -0.38 -5.13 12.43
CA LEU A 169 0.00 -5.29 11.02
C LEU A 169 0.15 -3.94 10.29
N GLU A 170 -0.70 -2.96 10.59
CA GLU A 170 -0.56 -1.60 10.07
C GLU A 170 0.73 -0.92 10.55
N LYS A 171 1.14 -1.17 11.79
CA LYS A 171 2.45 -0.73 12.28
C LYS A 171 3.59 -1.39 11.48
N LEU A 172 3.46 -2.68 11.17
CA LEU A 172 4.44 -3.42 10.39
C LEU A 172 4.59 -2.86 8.96
N LYS A 173 3.49 -2.43 8.30
CA LYS A 173 3.54 -1.76 6.98
C LYS A 173 4.42 -0.50 7.00
N LYS A 174 4.35 0.27 8.09
CA LYS A 174 5.18 1.48 8.26
C LYS A 174 6.66 1.16 8.49
N GLU A 175 6.95 0.05 9.15
CA GLU A 175 8.32 -0.40 9.42
C GLU A 175 8.98 -1.01 8.17
N PHE A 176 8.22 -1.75 7.35
CA PHE A 176 8.69 -2.48 6.16
C PHE A 176 7.95 -2.06 4.87
N PRO A 177 8.14 -0.82 4.37
CA PRO A 177 7.41 -0.32 3.21
C PRO A 177 7.66 -1.12 1.93
N ALA A 178 8.84 -1.74 1.77
CA ALA A 178 9.15 -2.59 0.62
C ALA A 178 8.33 -3.90 0.58
N ARG A 179 7.70 -4.30 1.70
CA ARG A 179 6.91 -5.54 1.84
C ARG A 179 5.44 -5.26 2.14
N THR A 180 4.96 -4.04 1.94
CA THR A 180 3.56 -3.68 2.21
C THR A 180 2.57 -4.64 1.56
N GLY A 181 2.80 -5.08 0.32
CA GLY A 181 1.92 -6.04 -0.36
C GLY A 181 1.86 -7.42 0.32
N GLU A 182 2.96 -7.91 0.87
CA GLU A 182 2.98 -9.18 1.62
C GLU A 182 2.28 -9.02 2.98
N ILE A 183 2.49 -7.89 3.64
CA ILE A 183 1.82 -7.58 4.91
C ILE A 183 0.31 -7.41 4.71
N GLN A 184 -0.11 -6.80 3.61
CA GLN A 184 -1.53 -6.66 3.26
C GLN A 184 -2.19 -8.03 3.07
N GLN A 185 -1.53 -8.97 2.39
CA GLN A 185 -2.03 -10.35 2.25
C GLN A 185 -2.21 -11.06 3.60
N LEU A 186 -1.34 -10.77 4.57
CA LEU A 186 -1.49 -11.30 5.94
C LEU A 186 -2.66 -10.63 6.68
N MET A 187 -3.00 -9.39 6.34
CA MET A 187 -4.02 -8.58 7.01
C MET A 187 -5.44 -8.80 6.46
N ASP A 188 -5.58 -9.07 5.17
CA ASP A 188 -6.87 -9.23 4.47
C ASP A 188 -7.87 -10.19 5.17
N PRO A 189 -7.45 -11.38 5.70
CA PRO A 189 -8.38 -12.27 6.39
C PRO A 189 -8.97 -11.65 7.67
N TRP A 190 -8.16 -10.90 8.42
CA TRP A 190 -8.57 -10.25 9.67
C TRP A 190 -9.53 -9.08 9.41
N GLU A 191 -9.27 -8.28 8.36
CA GLU A 191 -10.15 -7.19 7.97
C GLU A 191 -11.50 -7.70 7.47
N THR A 192 -11.48 -8.79 6.69
CA THR A 192 -12.69 -9.46 6.21
C THR A 192 -13.53 -9.97 7.37
N GLU A 193 -12.91 -10.60 8.36
CA GLU A 193 -13.57 -11.07 9.58
C GLU A 193 -14.20 -9.90 10.36
N ALA A 194 -13.45 -8.81 10.56
CA ALA A 194 -13.92 -7.64 11.29
C ALA A 194 -15.09 -6.95 10.57
N LYS A 195 -15.03 -6.87 9.24
CA LYS A 195 -16.11 -6.36 8.40
C LYS A 195 -17.39 -7.17 8.59
N TYR A 196 -17.32 -8.50 8.52
CA TYR A 196 -18.50 -9.35 8.66
C TYR A 196 -19.10 -9.31 10.07
N LEU A 197 -18.28 -9.20 11.13
CA LEU A 197 -18.80 -8.97 12.49
C LEU A 197 -19.53 -7.63 12.61
N ARG A 198 -18.99 -6.55 12.01
CA ARG A 198 -19.65 -5.23 12.01
C ARG A 198 -20.95 -5.24 11.21
N GLU A 199 -21.03 -6.05 10.15
CA GLU A 199 -22.26 -6.31 9.38
C GLU A 199 -23.28 -7.18 10.13
N GLY A 200 -22.95 -7.66 11.34
CA GLY A 200 -23.84 -8.50 12.15
C GLY A 200 -23.99 -9.94 11.63
N LYS A 201 -23.09 -10.38 10.74
CA LYS A 201 -23.05 -11.77 10.28
C LYS A 201 -22.51 -12.68 11.38
N LYS A 202 -22.95 -13.93 11.37
CA LYS A 202 -22.52 -14.95 12.32
C LYS A 202 -21.67 -15.99 11.62
N LYS A 203 -20.59 -16.40 12.27
CA LYS A 203 -19.68 -17.42 11.76
C LYS A 203 -20.15 -18.81 12.18
N PHE A 204 -20.14 -19.76 11.25
CA PHE A 204 -20.42 -21.17 11.50
C PHE A 204 -19.51 -22.04 10.63
N GLU A 205 -18.68 -22.87 11.28
CA GLU A 205 -17.72 -23.78 10.61
C GLU A 205 -16.85 -23.11 9.53
N GLY A 206 -16.45 -21.86 9.75
CA GLY A 206 -15.64 -21.08 8.80
C GLY A 206 -16.41 -20.42 7.65
N ARG A 207 -17.74 -20.48 7.66
CA ARG A 207 -18.62 -19.73 6.74
C ARG A 207 -19.29 -18.57 7.47
N TRP A 208 -19.50 -17.48 6.73
CA TRP A 208 -20.24 -16.31 7.20
C TRP A 208 -21.68 -16.38 6.74
N LEU A 209 -22.59 -16.41 7.69
CA LEU A 209 -24.03 -16.52 7.47
C LEU A 209 -24.72 -15.25 7.95
N SER A 210 -25.81 -14.87 7.29
CA SER A 210 -26.76 -13.92 7.89
C SER A 210 -27.38 -14.51 9.16
N SER A 211 -27.92 -13.67 10.04
CA SER A 211 -28.55 -14.14 11.28
C SER A 211 -29.65 -15.18 11.04
N GLU A 212 -30.47 -15.01 10.00
CA GLU A 212 -31.55 -15.93 9.64
C GLU A 212 -31.03 -17.28 9.11
N GLU A 213 -29.97 -17.26 8.28
CA GLU A 213 -29.32 -18.49 7.77
C GLU A 213 -28.61 -19.25 8.87
N TRP A 214 -27.97 -18.52 9.79
CA TRP A 214 -27.30 -19.10 10.95
C TRP A 214 -28.31 -19.79 11.87
N GLU A 215 -29.44 -19.15 12.18
CA GLU A 215 -30.51 -19.76 12.97
C GLU A 215 -31.08 -21.00 12.25
N ARG A 216 -31.28 -20.94 10.93
CA ARG A 216 -31.76 -22.07 10.14
C ARG A 216 -30.79 -23.25 10.17
N GLU A 217 -29.49 -23.04 9.95
CA GLU A 217 -28.50 -24.14 9.94
C GLU A 217 -28.25 -24.70 11.35
N HIS A 218 -28.20 -23.83 12.36
CA HIS A 218 -28.00 -24.23 13.75
C HIS A 218 -29.23 -25.00 14.31
N ASP A 219 -30.45 -24.60 13.94
CA ASP A 219 -31.68 -25.32 14.33
C ASP A 219 -31.92 -26.58 13.49
N SER A 220 -31.47 -26.62 12.24
CA SER A 220 -31.52 -27.82 11.38
C SER A 220 -30.64 -28.95 11.90
N GLY A 221 -29.49 -28.63 12.52
CA GLY A 221 -28.68 -29.59 13.29
C GLY A 221 -29.41 -30.16 14.52
N GLY A 222 -30.40 -29.44 15.04
CA GLY A 222 -31.29 -29.87 16.12
C GLY A 222 -32.45 -30.76 15.68
N LEU A 223 -32.85 -30.75 14.40
CA LEU A 223 -33.95 -31.57 13.89
C LEU A 223 -33.56 -33.03 13.62
N ILE A 224 -32.28 -33.30 13.30
CA ILE A 224 -31.76 -34.67 13.22
C ILE A 224 -31.57 -35.27 14.64
N GLY A 225 -31.35 -34.42 15.66
CA GLY A 225 -31.24 -34.81 17.07
C GLY A 225 -32.58 -34.90 17.83
N ARG A 226 -33.65 -34.23 17.38
CA ARG A 226 -34.97 -34.28 18.04
C ARG A 226 -35.89 -35.38 17.52
N GLY A 227 -35.67 -35.89 16.31
CA GLY A 227 -36.41 -37.07 15.79
C GLY A 227 -35.98 -38.41 16.40
N MET A 228 -34.82 -38.47 17.05
CA MET A 228 -34.26 -39.71 17.61
C MET A 228 -34.27 -39.78 19.15
N ARG A 229 -34.89 -38.80 19.83
CA ARG A 229 -35.08 -38.83 21.30
C ARG A 229 -36.50 -39.17 21.75
N THR A 230 -37.47 -39.24 20.84
CA THR A 230 -38.86 -39.63 21.13
C THR A 230 -39.21 -41.08 20.79
N LEU A 231 -38.28 -41.86 20.21
CA LEU A 231 -38.45 -43.31 20.01
C LEU A 231 -37.62 -44.18 20.95
N PHE A 232 -36.87 -43.61 21.88
CA PHE A 232 -36.11 -44.38 22.88
C PHE A 232 -36.77 -44.42 24.28
N TRP A 233 -37.89 -43.72 24.47
CA TRP A 233 -38.65 -43.70 25.74
C TRP A 233 -39.98 -44.47 25.71
N HIS A 234 -40.27 -45.21 24.64
CA HIS A 234 -41.45 -46.09 24.54
C HIS A 234 -41.12 -47.56 24.25
N GLN A 235 -39.87 -47.98 24.53
CA GLN A 235 -39.44 -49.39 24.44
C GLN A 235 -38.70 -49.87 25.71
N LEU A 236 -38.89 -49.20 26.86
CA LEU A 236 -38.32 -49.59 28.16
C LEU A 236 -39.32 -49.58 29.33
N SER A 237 -40.63 -49.57 29.03
CA SER A 237 -41.69 -49.67 30.06
C SER A 237 -42.45 -51.00 30.04
N VAL A 238 -41.95 -52.02 29.33
CA VAL A 238 -42.48 -53.40 29.38
C VAL A 238 -41.34 -54.39 29.63
N SER A 239 -40.65 -54.20 30.74
CA SER A 239 -40.02 -55.29 31.49
C SER A 239 -39.63 -54.69 32.82
N TRP A 240 -40.32 -55.11 33.87
CA TRP A 240 -39.99 -55.12 35.30
C TRP A 240 -41.33 -55.17 36.04
N GLY A 241 -42.00 -56.31 35.83
CA GLY A 241 -43.06 -56.84 36.65
C GLY A 241 -42.69 -58.28 36.96
N ALA A 242 -41.98 -58.48 38.07
CA ALA A 242 -41.88 -59.72 38.84
C ALA A 242 -41.31 -59.35 40.22
#